data_AF-A0A8K0ZHB1-F1
#
_entry.id   AF-A0A8K0ZHB1-F1
#
_cell.length_a   1.000
_cell.length_b   1.000
_cell.length_c   1.000
_cell.angle_alpha   90.00
_cell.angle_beta   90.00
_cell.angle_gamma   90.00
#
_symmetry.space_group_name_H-M   'P 1'
#
loop_
_entity.id
_entity.type
_entity.pdbx_description
1 polymer ?
#
loop_
_entity_poly.entity_id
_entity_poly.type
_entity_poly.pdbx_seq_one_letter_code
_entity_poly.pdbx_strand_id
1 'polypeptide(L)' 'LHANGASMFFVCIYLHIGRGLYYGSYMYIETWNIGVLLLLLVMATAFMGYVLPWGQMSFWGATVIT' A
#
# COMPACT_ATOMS: atom_id res chain seq x y z
N LEU A 1 -9.31 -15.12 3.34
CA LEU A 1 -7.93 -14.87 3.80
C LEU A 1 -7.23 -13.80 2.97
N HIS A 2 -7.07 -13.97 1.65
CA HIS A 2 -6.32 -13.04 0.79
C HIS A 2 -6.81 -11.58 0.85
N ALA A 3 -8.13 -11.33 0.72
CA ALA A 3 -8.70 -9.98 0.81
C ALA A 3 -8.41 -9.29 2.16
N ASN A 4 -8.67 -9.97 3.29
CA ASN A 4 -8.37 -9.43 4.62
C ASN A 4 -6.85 -9.30 4.86
N GLY A 5 -6.05 -10.16 4.23
CA GLY A 5 -4.59 -10.10 4.26
C GLY A 5 -4.06 -8.80 3.66
N ALA A 6 -4.66 -8.32 2.57
CA ALA A 6 -4.31 -7.02 1.99
C ALA A 6 -4.55 -5.87 2.98
N SER A 7 -5.68 -5.86 3.69
CA SER A 7 -5.96 -4.86 4.73
C SER A 7 -4.94 -4.91 5.88
N MET A 8 -4.62 -6.11 6.38
CA MET A 8 -3.61 -6.27 7.43
C MET A 8 -2.22 -5.81 6.98
N PHE A 9 -1.87 -6.01 5.70
CA PHE A 9 -0.60 -5.55 5.14
C PHE A 9 -0.47 -4.02 5.19
N PHE A 10 -1.54 -3.28 4.83
CA PHE A 10 -1.55 -1.82 4.97
C PHE A 10 -1.46 -1.35 6.43
N VAL A 11 -2.13 -2.03 7.36
CA VAL A 11 -1.99 -1.73 8.80
C VAL A 11 -0.52 -1.86 9.23
N CYS A 12 0.15 -2.95 8.85
CA CYS A 12 1.56 -3.15 9.15
C CYS A 12 2.45 -2.06 8.53
N ILE A 13 2.19 -1.67 7.27
CA ILE A 13 2.96 -0.62 6.59
C ILE A 13 2.77 0.74 7.28
N TYR A 14 1.55 1.13 7.62
CA TYR A 14 1.31 2.42 8.27
C TYR A 14 1.95 2.49 9.65
N LEU A 15 1.90 1.39 10.43
CA LEU A 15 2.62 1.29 11.70
C LEU A 15 4.14 1.35 11.50
N HIS A 16 4.66 0.69 10.46
CA HIS A 16 6.09 0.70 10.12
C HIS A 16 6.59 2.11 9.75
N ILE A 17 5.83 2.84 8.94
CA ILE A 17 6.11 4.24 8.58
C ILE A 17 6.03 5.12 9.83
N GLY A 18 4.98 4.98 10.63
CA GLY A 18 4.81 5.73 11.89
C GLY A 18 5.97 5.53 12.85
N ARG A 19 6.44 4.29 13.02
CA ARG A 19 7.66 3.96 13.77
C ARG A 19 8.88 4.66 13.18
N GLY A 20 9.03 4.64 11.86
CA GLY A 20 10.14 5.29 11.17
C GLY A 20 10.17 6.81 11.39
N LEU A 21 9.01 7.46 11.41
CA LEU A 21 8.88 8.87 11.75
C LEU A 21 9.18 9.14 13.22
N TYR A 22 8.60 8.36 14.14
CA TYR A 22 8.75 8.54 15.59
C TYR A 22 10.21 8.43 16.05
N TYR A 23 10.97 7.50 15.49
CA TYR A 23 12.38 7.28 15.85
C TYR A 23 13.38 7.95 14.90
N GLY A 24 12.95 8.84 13.99
CA GLY A 24 13.86 9.50 13.05
C GLY A 24 14.56 8.57 12.07
N SER A 25 14.03 7.36 11.83
CA SER A 25 14.66 6.37 10.95
C SER A 25 14.66 6.77 9.48
N TYR A 26 13.90 7.80 9.09
CA TYR A 26 13.96 8.41 7.76
C TYR A 26 15.31 9.05 7.44
N MET A 27 16.17 9.28 8.44
CA MET A 27 17.55 9.74 8.24
C MET A 27 18.42 8.73 7.51
N TYR A 28 18.04 7.44 7.49
CA TYR A 28 18.65 6.42 6.64
C TYR A 28 18.10 6.54 5.21
N ILE A 29 18.56 7.56 4.48
CA ILE A 29 17.97 8.05 3.22
C ILE A 29 17.76 6.93 2.19
N GLU A 30 18.76 6.09 1.94
CA GLU A 30 18.63 4.99 0.96
C GLU A 30 17.54 3.98 1.37
N THR A 31 17.54 3.56 2.63
CA THR A 31 16.53 2.63 3.15
C THR A 31 15.15 3.25 3.16
N TRP A 32 15.04 4.52 3.52
CA TRP A 32 13.78 5.25 3.53
C TRP A 32 13.21 5.40 2.12
N ASN A 33 14.03 5.79 1.14
CA ASN A 33 13.60 5.93 -0.25
C ASN A 33 13.16 4.60 -0.86
N ILE A 34 13.88 3.50 -0.58
CA ILE A 34 13.43 2.15 -0.95
C ILE A 34 12.09 1.82 -0.26
N GLY A 35 11.93 2.17 1.01
CA GLY A 35 10.67 2.01 1.74
C GLY A 35 9.50 2.77 1.12
N VAL A 36 9.71 4.01 0.68
CA VAL A 36 8.71 4.81 -0.05
C VAL A 36 8.35 4.16 -1.39
N LEU A 37 9.35 3.65 -2.12
CA LEU A 37 9.12 2.93 -3.38
C LEU A 37 8.31 1.64 -3.15
N LEU A 38 8.60 0.89 -2.08
CA LEU A 38 7.82 -0.29 -1.68
C LEU A 38 6.38 0.07 -1.35
N LEU A 39 6.13 1.17 -0.65
CA LEU A 39 4.77 1.66 -0.38
C LEU A 39 3.99 1.89 -1.69
N LEU A 40 4.59 2.60 -2.65
CA LEU A 40 3.95 2.89 -3.95
C LEU A 40 3.66 1.62 -4.76
N LEU A 41 4.61 0.67 -4.81
CA LEU A 41 4.42 -0.61 -5.49
C LEU A 41 3.30 -1.45 -4.86
N VAL A 42 3.21 -1.46 -3.54
CA VAL A 42 2.15 -2.17 -2.82
C VAL A 42 0.79 -1.52 -3.07
N MET A 43 0.70 -0.19 -3.09
CA MET A 43 -0.52 0.53 -3.47
C MET A 43 -0.98 0.16 -4.88
N ALA A 44 -0.07 0.16 -5.85
CA ALA A 44 -0.38 -0.26 -7.22
C ALA A 44 -0.83 -1.73 -7.28
N THR A 45 -0.16 -2.62 -6.56
CA THR A 45 -0.49 -4.06 -6.52
C THR A 45 -1.87 -4.30 -5.91
N ALA A 46 -2.17 -3.65 -4.79
CA ALA A 46 -3.46 -3.75 -4.13
C ALA A 46 -4.60 -3.17 -4.98
N PHE A 47 -4.36 -2.03 -5.63
CA PHE A 47 -5.32 -1.43 -6.55
C PHE A 47 -5.65 -2.36 -7.71
N MET A 48 -4.64 -2.86 -8.44
CA MET A 48 -4.88 -3.79 -9.54
C MET A 48 -5.53 -5.09 -9.06
N GLY A 49 -5.13 -5.61 -7.90
CA GLY A 49 -5.76 -6.77 -7.27
C GLY A 49 -7.25 -6.56 -6.96
N TYR A 50 -7.64 -5.33 -6.58
CA TYR A 50 -9.05 -4.97 -6.34
C TYR A 50 -9.90 -4.94 -7.61
N VAL A 51 -9.30 -4.75 -8.78
CA VAL A 51 -9.99 -4.75 -10.07
C VAL A 51 -10.31 -6.17 -10.55
N LEU A 52 -9.49 -7.16 -10.20
CA LEU A 52 -9.60 -8.56 -10.70
C LEU A 52 -10.97 -9.24 -10.50
N PRO A 53 -11.70 -9.06 -9.37
CA PRO A 53 -13.01 -9.70 -9.18
C PRO A 53 -14.11 -9.16 -10.10
N TRP A 54 -13.87 -8.04 -10.79
CA TRP A 54 -14.78 -7.43 -11.77
C TRP A 54 -16.21 -7.15 -11.23
N GLY A 55 -16.32 -6.76 -9.96
CA GLY A 55 -17.58 -6.32 -9.36
C GLY A 55 -17.93 -4.87 -9.69
N GLN A 56 -19.13 -4.42 -9.30
CA GLN A 56 -19.59 -3.03 -9.51
C GLN A 56 -18.59 -2.00 -8.96
N MET A 57 -18.20 -2.15 -7.70
CA MET A 57 -17.25 -1.24 -7.07
C MET A 57 -15.85 -1.34 -7.70
N SER A 58 -15.42 -2.53 -8.11
CA SER A 58 -14.15 -2.74 -8.81
C SER A 58 -14.12 -2.02 -10.16
N PHE A 59 -15.17 -2.14 -10.96
CA PHE A 59 -15.28 -1.51 -12.27
C PHE A 59 -15.30 0.01 -12.16
N TRP A 60 -16.24 0.56 -11.40
CA TRP A 60 -16.36 2.01 -11.24
C TRP A 60 -15.15 2.62 -10.53
N GLY A 61 -14.57 1.89 -9.57
CA GLY A 61 -13.33 2.29 -8.91
C GLY A 61 -12.17 2.43 -9.90
N ALA A 62 -12.00 1.47 -10.81
CA ALA A 62 -10.99 1.56 -11.86
C ALA A 62 -11.23 2.78 -12.78
N THR A 63 -12.46 2.94 -13.28
CA THR A 63 -12.83 4.03 -14.20
C THR A 63 -12.62 5.43 -13.62
N VAL A 64 -12.76 5.61 -12.31
CA VAL A 64 -12.60 6.93 -11.66
C VAL A 64 -11.14 7.21 -11.29
N ILE A 65 -10.37 6.20 -10.93
CA ILE A 65 -8.99 6.37 -10.45
C ILE A 65 -7.99 6.53 -11.60
N THR A 66 -8.22 5.90 -12.75
CA THR A 66 -7.38 6.00 -13.97
C THR A 66 -7.88 7.06 -14.93
#